data_AF-A0A7K2LSC1-F1
#
_entry.id   AF-A0A7K2LSC1-F1
#
_cell.length_a   1.000
_cell.length_b   1.000
_cell.length_c   1.000
_cell.angle_alpha   90.00
_cell.angle_beta   90.00
_cell.angle_gamma   90.00
#
_symmetry.space_group_name_H-M   'P 1'
#
loop_
_entity.id
_entity.type
_entity.pdbx_description
1 polymer ?
#
loop_
_entity_poly.entity_id
_entity_poly.type
_entity_poly.pdbx_seq_one_letter_code
_entity_poly.pdbx_strand_id
1 'polypeptide(L)'
;MHSVERIGRYRLERRLGTGAFGTVWLAHDDDLDAPVAVKVLAENWAHRLDVRERFLSEARLLRKAGSPRVVQVHDIGELPDGRPYFVMEYADAGTLADLFAAG
;
A
#
# COMPACT_ATOMS: atom_id res chain seq x y z
N MET A 1 14.40 -19.00 -12.74
CA MET A 1 13.14 -19.16 -11.98
C MET A 1 13.08 -18.05 -10.96
N HIS A 2 12.46 -16.92 -11.30
CA HIS A 2 12.35 -15.80 -10.37
C HIS A 2 11.30 -16.16 -9.33
N SER A 3 11.68 -16.17 -8.05
CA SER A 3 10.71 -16.29 -6.97
C SER A 3 9.74 -15.13 -7.08
N VAL A 4 8.45 -15.42 -7.22
CA VAL A 4 7.41 -14.40 -7.16
C VAL A 4 7.35 -13.90 -5.72
N GLU A 5 7.63 -12.62 -5.51
CA GLU A 5 7.54 -11.99 -4.19
C GLU A 5 6.06 -11.75 -3.85
N ARG A 6 5.64 -12.08 -2.62
CA ARG A 6 4.26 -11.93 -2.16
C ARG A 6 4.19 -11.27 -0.80
N ILE A 7 3.12 -10.52 -0.57
CA ILE A 7 2.69 -10.04 0.75
C ILE A 7 1.34 -10.67 1.01
N GLY A 8 1.26 -11.59 1.97
CA GLY A 8 0.04 -12.39 2.15
C GLY A 8 -0.35 -13.09 0.84
N ARG A 9 -1.59 -12.88 0.39
CA ARG A 9 -2.07 -13.39 -0.91
C ARG A 9 -1.73 -12.49 -2.09
N TYR A 10 -1.22 -11.29 -1.88
CA TYR A 10 -1.00 -10.31 -2.93
C TYR A 10 0.35 -10.55 -3.62
N ARG A 11 0.31 -10.76 -4.94
CA ARG A 11 1.50 -10.98 -5.77
C ARG A 11 2.13 -9.64 -6.15
N LEU A 12 3.36 -9.37 -5.73
CA LEU A 12 4.02 -8.10 -6.02
C LEU A 12 4.45 -8.01 -7.49
N GLU A 13 4.18 -6.87 -8.11
CA GLU A 13 4.54 -6.61 -9.51
C GLU A 13 5.68 -5.61 -9.62
N ARG A 14 5.52 -4.43 -9.03
CA ARG A 14 6.54 -3.37 -9.03
C ARG A 14 6.33 -2.39 -7.90
N ARG A 15 7.40 -1.66 -7.55
CA ARG A 15 7.32 -0.56 -6.60
C ARG A 15 6.67 0.66 -7.24
N LEU A 16 5.69 1.27 -6.56
CA LEU A 16 5.06 2.53 -6.96
C LEU A 16 5.78 3.75 -6.38
N GLY A 17 6.26 3.64 -5.14
CA GLY A 17 7.00 4.72 -4.49
C GLY A 17 7.52 4.36 -3.10
N THR A 18 8.48 5.13 -2.62
CA THR A 18 9.02 5.03 -1.27
C THR A 18 8.97 6.41 -0.63
N GLY A 19 8.39 6.50 0.57
CA GLY A 19 8.38 7.70 1.39
C GLY A 19 8.94 7.42 2.78
N ALA A 20 8.95 8.46 3.62
CA ALA A 20 9.51 8.38 4.98
C ALA A 20 8.85 7.30 5.88
N PHE A 21 7.57 6.99 5.62
CA PHE A 21 6.76 6.08 6.44
C PHE A 21 6.59 4.69 5.85
N GLY A 22 7.06 4.44 4.63
CA GLY A 22 6.82 3.15 4.00
C GLY A 22 7.05 3.11 2.51
N THR A 23 6.84 1.92 1.97
CA THR A 23 6.92 1.64 0.53
C THR A 23 5.56 1.21 0.04
N VAL A 24 5.15 1.73 -1.12
CA VAL A 24 3.93 1.34 -1.82
C VAL A 24 4.29 0.50 -3.03
N TRP A 25 3.63 -0.64 -3.17
CA TRP A 25 3.79 -1.60 -4.26
C TRP A 25 2.51 -1.71 -5.06
N LEU A 26 2.65 -1.88 -6.37
CA LEU A 26 1.61 -2.46 -7.20
C LEU A 26 1.66 -3.98 -7.00
N ALA A 27 0.52 -4.57 -6.72
CA ALA A 27 0.35 -5.99 -6.56
C ALA A 27 -0.93 -6.46 -7.25
N HIS A 28 -1.06 -7.76 -7.46
CA HIS A 28 -2.29 -8.39 -7.95
C HIS A 28 -2.91 -9.25 -6.84
N ASP A 29 -4.20 -9.07 -6.59
CA ASP A 29 -4.99 -10.02 -5.81
C ASP A 29 -5.45 -11.14 -6.74
N ASP A 30 -4.74 -12.28 -6.72
CA ASP A 30 -5.04 -13.41 -7.61
C ASP A 30 -6.43 -14.03 -7.32
N ASP A 31 -6.97 -13.86 -6.10
CA ASP A 31 -8.29 -14.41 -5.73
C ASP A 31 -9.45 -13.58 -6.31
N LEU A 32 -9.24 -12.26 -6.42
CA LEU A 32 -10.23 -11.31 -6.94
C LEU A 32 -9.96 -10.85 -8.37
N ASP A 33 -8.84 -11.31 -8.95
CA ASP A 33 -8.32 -10.92 -10.25
C ASP A 33 -8.28 -9.40 -10.47
N ALA A 34 -7.70 -8.68 -9.51
CA ALA A 34 -7.70 -7.22 -9.50
C ALA A 34 -6.34 -6.63 -9.09
N PRO A 35 -5.89 -5.53 -9.72
CA PRO A 35 -4.73 -4.79 -9.27
C PRO A 35 -5.03 -4.02 -7.98
N VAL A 36 -4.07 -4.01 -7.06
CA VAL A 36 -4.16 -3.31 -5.78
C VAL A 36 -2.84 -2.61 -5.46
N ALA A 37 -2.93 -1.56 -4.64
CA ALA A 37 -1.77 -0.93 -4.03
C ALA A 37 -1.56 -1.46 -2.61
N VAL A 38 -0.35 -1.92 -2.29
CA VAL A 38 0.02 -2.42 -0.96
C VAL A 38 1.03 -1.47 -0.34
N LYS A 39 0.65 -0.77 0.72
CA LYS A 39 1.55 0.08 1.49
C LYS A 39 2.09 -0.71 2.69
N VAL A 40 3.40 -0.74 2.84
CA VAL A 40 4.12 -1.47 3.90
C VAL A 40 4.88 -0.47 4.75
N LEU A 41 4.82 -0.61 6.07
CA LEU A 41 5.61 0.21 6.99
C LEU A 41 7.11 -0.02 6.77
N ALA A 42 7.89 1.07 6.77
CA ALA A 42 9.34 0.96 6.63
C ALA A 42 9.98 0.24 7.83
N GLU A 43 11.01 -0.55 7.57
CA GLU A 43 11.66 -1.43 8.56
C GLU A 43 12.24 -0.67 9.76
N ASN A 44 12.83 0.49 9.51
CA ASN A 44 13.38 1.37 10.54
C ASN A 44 12.33 1.88 11.56
N TRP A 45 11.03 1.74 11.25
CA TRP A 45 9.92 2.12 12.13
C TRP A 45 9.17 0.93 12.73
N ALA A 46 9.53 -0.31 12.39
CA ALA A 46 8.78 -1.51 12.79
C ALA A 46 8.56 -1.63 14.31
N HIS A 47 9.55 -1.24 15.11
CA HIS A 47 9.51 -1.34 16.58
C HIS A 47 8.99 -0.07 17.28
N ARG A 48 8.66 0.98 16.52
CA ARG A 48 8.16 2.25 17.06
C ARG A 48 6.64 2.22 17.12
N LEU A 49 6.10 1.88 18.29
CA LEU A 49 4.67 1.72 18.53
C LEU A 49 3.85 2.95 18.10
N ASP A 50 4.36 4.15 18.39
CA ASP A 50 3.74 5.41 18.00
C ASP A 50 3.59 5.56 16.47
N VAL A 51 4.59 5.10 15.72
CA VAL A 51 4.57 5.14 14.25
C VAL A 51 3.65 4.06 13.70
N ARG A 52 3.69 2.86 14.28
CA ARG A 52 2.79 1.75 13.93
C ARG A 52 1.32 2.12 14.13
N GLU A 53 0.98 2.77 15.23
CA GLU A 53 -0.38 3.24 15.51
C GLU A 53 -0.83 4.31 14.51
N ARG A 54 0.05 5.27 14.19
CA ARG A 54 -0.24 6.28 13.15
C ARG A 54 -0.50 5.66 11.79
N PHE A 55 0.30 4.66 11.41
CA PHE A 55 0.15 3.92 10.15
C PHE A 55 -1.22 3.23 10.07
N LEU A 56 -1.62 2.52 11.13
CA LEU A 56 -2.94 1.87 11.18
C LEU A 56 -4.08 2.89 11.27
N SER A 57 -3.86 4.03 11.92
CA SER A 57 -4.84 5.13 11.97
C SER A 57 -5.11 5.71 10.57
N GLU A 58 -4.07 5.90 9.76
CA GLU A 58 -4.19 6.35 8.36
C GLU A 58 -5.10 5.39 7.56
N ALA A 59 -4.85 4.08 7.64
CA ALA A 59 -5.67 3.08 6.96
C ALA A 59 -7.14 3.14 7.41
N ARG A 60 -7.40 3.30 8.72
CA ARG A 60 -8.75 3.41 9.28
C ARG A 60 -9.45 4.69 8.84
N LEU A 61 -8.73 5.80 8.73
CA LEU A 61 -9.28 7.08 8.25
C LEU A 61 -9.65 6.98 6.77
N LEU A 62 -8.77 6.43 5.93
CA LEU A 62 -9.04 6.21 4.51
C LEU A 62 -10.26 5.29 4.32
N ARG A 63 -10.34 4.18 5.06
CA ARG A 63 -11.51 3.28 5.03
C ARG A 63 -12.83 3.99 5.33
N LYS A 64 -12.81 4.99 6.23
CA LYS A 64 -13.99 5.75 6.66
C LYS A 64 -14.34 6.92 5.74
N ALA A 65 -13.43 7.33 4.85
CA ALA A 65 -13.62 8.53 4.03
C ALA A 65 -14.84 8.44 3.10
N GLY A 66 -15.17 7.24 2.59
CA GLY A 66 -16.42 6.96 1.88
C GLY A 66 -16.66 7.84 0.64
N SER A 67 -15.58 8.34 0.02
CA SER A 67 -15.63 9.29 -1.08
C SER A 67 -14.96 8.69 -2.32
N PRO A 68 -15.53 8.82 -3.52
CA PRO A 68 -14.91 8.33 -4.76
C PRO A 68 -13.66 9.12 -5.17
N ARG A 69 -13.28 10.16 -4.41
CA ARG A 69 -12.06 10.96 -4.65
C ARG A 69 -10.91 10.55 -3.72
N VAL A 70 -11.11 9.53 -2.90
CA VAL A 70 -10.13 9.02 -1.93
C VAL A 70 -10.01 7.52 -2.14
N VAL A 71 -8.79 7.00 -2.25
CA VAL A 71 -8.55 5.57 -2.41
C VAL A 71 -9.19 4.77 -1.27
N GLN A 72 -9.91 3.72 -1.63
CA GLN A 72 -10.54 2.85 -0.64
C GLN A 72 -9.53 1.82 -0.10
N VAL A 73 -9.39 1.73 1.22
CA VAL A 73 -8.65 0.63 1.87
C VAL A 73 -9.52 -0.62 1.85
N HIS A 74 -8.98 -1.73 1.33
CA HIS A 74 -9.66 -3.03 1.24
C HIS A 74 -9.35 -3.92 2.44
N ASP A 75 -8.10 -3.94 2.90
CA ASP A 75 -7.62 -4.91 3.88
C ASP A 75 -6.42 -4.38 4.70
N ILE A 76 -6.14 -5.01 5.83
CA ILE A 76 -4.94 -4.79 6.65
C ILE A 76 -4.32 -6.13 7.06
N GLY A 77 -3.00 -6.18 7.17
CA GLY A 77 -2.31 -7.37 7.62
C GLY A 77 -0.94 -7.08 8.20
N GLU A 78 -0.22 -8.15 8.53
CA GLU A 78 1.14 -8.08 9.04
C GLU A 78 2.05 -9.00 8.23
N LEU A 79 3.26 -8.53 7.94
CA LEU A 79 4.32 -9.33 7.36
C LEU A 79 4.84 -10.36 8.38
N PRO A 80 5.55 -11.41 7.93
CA PRO A 80 6.20 -12.36 8.84
C PRO A 80 7.18 -11.72 9.85
N ASP A 81 7.73 -10.54 9.52
CA ASP A 81 8.60 -9.75 10.39
C ASP A 81 7.83 -8.78 11.33
N GLY A 82 6.50 -8.84 11.33
CA GLY A 82 5.62 -8.05 12.20
C GLY A 82 5.31 -6.63 11.71
N ARG A 83 5.83 -6.21 10.56
CA ARG A 83 5.49 -4.90 9.99
C ARG A 83 4.06 -4.90 9.48
N PRO A 84 3.24 -3.89 9.83
CA PRO A 84 1.91 -3.78 9.27
C PRO A 84 1.98 -3.37 7.79
N TYR A 85 0.99 -3.84 7.04
CA TYR A 85 0.67 -3.34 5.71
C TYR A 85 -0.84 -3.11 5.60
N PHE A 86 -1.23 -2.30 4.64
CA PHE A 86 -2.63 -2.22 4.22
C PHE A 86 -2.74 -2.23 2.70
N VAL A 87 -3.85 -2.77 2.24
CA VAL A 87 -4.17 -2.92 0.83
C VAL A 87 -5.26 -1.92 0.49
N MET A 88 -5.07 -1.20 -0.62
CA MET A 88 -5.97 -0.16 -1.07
C MET A 88 -6.12 -0.20 -2.59
N GLU A 89 -7.11 0.53 -3.06
CA GLU A 89 -7.34 0.78 -4.48
C GLU A 89 -6.06 1.27 -5.18
N TYR A 90 -5.79 0.70 -6.36
CA TYR A 90 -4.73 1.19 -7.23
C TYR A 90 -5.25 2.30 -8.14
N ALA A 91 -4.78 3.52 -7.93
CA ALA A 91 -5.02 4.65 -8.83
C ALA A 91 -4.00 4.65 -9.98
N ASP A 92 -4.46 4.40 -11.20
CA ASP A 92 -3.63 4.11 -12.39
C ASP A 92 -3.31 5.34 -13.25
N ALA A 93 -3.99 6.46 -13.05
CA ALA A 93 -3.85 7.69 -13.84
C ALA A 93 -2.56 8.50 -13.57
N GLY A 94 -1.61 7.96 -12.82
CA GLY A 94 -0.36 8.65 -12.47
C GLY A 94 -0.55 9.74 -11.41
N THR A 95 0.51 10.50 -11.14
CA THR A 95 0.47 11.59 -10.16
C THR A 95 0.10 12.92 -10.82
N LEU A 96 -0.41 13.86 -10.02
CA LEU A 96 -0.61 15.24 -10.50
C LEU A 96 0.69 15.90 -10.97
N ALA A 97 1.84 15.53 -10.39
CA ALA A 97 3.14 16.03 -10.82
C ALA A 97 3.48 15.57 -12.25
N ASP A 98 3.14 14.33 -12.60
CA ASP A 98 3.34 13.80 -13.95
C ASP A 98 2.51 14.59 -14.98
N LEU A 99 1.28 14.99 -14.60
CA LEU A 99 0.43 15.83 -15.45
C LEU A 99 1.02 17.22 -15.68
N PHE A 100 1.65 17.83 -14.66
CA PHE A 100 2.29 19.13 -14.82
C PHE A 100 3.59 19.08 -15.61
N ALA A 101 4.33 17.97 -15.57
CA ALA A 101 5.57 17.81 -16.33
C ALA A 101 5.34 17.57 -17.83
N ALA A 102 4.13 17.16 -18.22
CA ALA A 102 3.75 16.87 -19.60
C ALA A 102 3.19 18.10 -20.36
N GLY A 103 3.08 19.26 -19.71
CA GLY A 103 2.62 20.54 -20.30
C GLY A 103 3.73 21.57 -20.37
#